data_AF-A0A3A9E021-F1
#
_entry.id   AF-A0A3A9E021-F1
#
_cell.length_a   1.000
_cell.length_b   1.000
_cell.length_c   1.000
_cell.angle_alpha   90.00
_cell.angle_beta   90.00
_cell.angle_gamma   90.00
#
_symmetry.space_group_name_H-M   'P 1'
#
loop_
_entity.id
_entity.type
_entity.pdbx_description
1 polymer ?
#
loop_
_entity_poly.entity_id
_entity_poly.type
_entity_poly.pdbx_seq_one_letter_code
_entity_poly.pdbx_strand_id
1 'polypeptide(L)'
;MYAKDISTKIKSTLHTKARRGEYLGALDPYGYLRHPDDKHKLIINEETAPVVRRMFEMCAAGIGSRSIATALNNEGILSPKEYTRFRKHNPERDGEFERRHFWTRTYVQFMLKNEIYVGSMVQGRQYTPSYRSKKREPIPKEDWVVVPDMHEPIVSRELFDEAQKRMGARKKTIKAKDEPDLFAGLFFCEACGTSMLPKVSQQKYFYYNCGRSHAIGQLACSSHYINRDTFHQAVLEDIRRNAKLFSEDAEKAAQRLMELKCADQQKQTATMKRDLASAKKRLADLDMKLKRTYEDNMSGKL
;
A
#
# COMPACT_ATOMS: atom_id res chain seq x y z
N MET A 1 -14.24 6.20 35.95
CA MET A 1 -14.20 4.73 36.16
C MET A 1 -14.89 3.98 35.01
N TYR A 2 -16.13 4.36 34.65
CA TYR A 2 -16.97 3.77 33.60
C TYR A 2 -16.32 3.45 32.23
N ALA A 3 -15.53 4.38 31.66
CA ALA A 3 -14.94 4.18 30.32
C ALA A 3 -13.90 3.05 30.26
N LYS A 4 -13.17 2.80 31.36
CA LYS A 4 -12.20 1.70 31.44
C LYS A 4 -12.93 0.36 31.45
N ASP A 5 -14.02 0.26 32.21
CA ASP A 5 -14.79 -0.97 32.37
C ASP A 5 -15.52 -1.33 31.08
N ILE A 6 -16.10 -0.34 30.38
CA ILE A 6 -16.66 -0.54 29.03
C ILE A 6 -15.59 -1.07 28.08
N SER A 7 -14.39 -0.46 28.08
CA SER A 7 -13.31 -0.90 27.20
C SER A 7 -12.92 -2.37 27.47
N THR A 8 -12.81 -2.76 28.74
CA THR A 8 -12.52 -4.15 29.13
C THR A 8 -13.63 -5.10 28.71
N LYS A 9 -14.91 -4.72 28.91
CA LYS A 9 -16.06 -5.52 28.48
C LYS A 9 -16.09 -5.71 26.96
N ILE A 10 -15.92 -4.65 26.18
CA ILE A 10 -15.87 -4.72 24.71
C ILE A 10 -14.74 -5.65 24.25
N LYS A 11 -13.54 -5.53 24.84
CA LYS A 11 -12.41 -6.42 24.53
C LYS A 11 -12.76 -7.89 24.81
N SER A 12 -13.37 -8.17 25.96
CA SER A 12 -13.80 -9.53 26.34
C SER A 12 -14.85 -10.09 25.37
N THR A 13 -15.84 -9.29 25.00
CA THR A 13 -16.87 -9.67 24.02
C THR A 13 -16.25 -9.98 22.66
N LEU A 14 -15.36 -9.11 22.16
CA LEU A 14 -14.67 -9.33 20.88
C LEU A 14 -13.78 -10.58 20.93
N HIS A 15 -13.09 -10.81 22.04
CA HIS A 15 -12.27 -12.03 22.23
C HIS A 15 -13.11 -13.30 22.23
N THR A 16 -14.28 -13.26 22.90
CA THR A 16 -15.23 -14.37 22.92
C THR A 16 -15.77 -14.66 21.52
N LYS A 17 -16.16 -13.62 20.77
CA LYS A 17 -16.60 -13.76 19.38
C LYS A 17 -15.51 -14.31 18.46
N ALA A 18 -14.27 -13.84 18.62
CA ALA A 18 -13.12 -14.35 17.87
C ALA A 18 -12.90 -15.84 18.14
N ARG A 19 -13.04 -16.30 19.39
CA ARG A 19 -12.94 -17.72 19.77
C ARG A 19 -14.08 -18.58 19.22
N ARG A 20 -15.23 -17.98 18.92
CA ARG A 20 -16.35 -18.64 18.21
C ARG A 20 -16.17 -18.67 16.69
N GLY A 21 -15.08 -18.08 16.17
CA GLY A 21 -14.82 -17.98 14.74
C GLY A 21 -15.69 -16.95 14.01
N GLU A 22 -16.41 -16.08 14.73
CA GLU A 22 -17.20 -15.02 14.12
C GLU A 22 -16.30 -14.01 13.42
N TYR A 23 -16.60 -13.64 12.18
CA TYR A 23 -15.84 -12.62 11.46
C TYR A 23 -16.04 -11.23 12.09
N LEU A 24 -14.94 -10.59 12.52
CA LEU A 24 -14.95 -9.26 13.16
C LEU A 24 -14.34 -8.15 12.30
N GLY A 25 -13.97 -8.45 11.05
CA GLY A 25 -13.38 -7.46 10.16
C GLY A 25 -14.37 -6.39 9.71
N ALA A 26 -13.88 -5.16 9.56
CA ALA A 26 -14.71 -4.03 9.13
C ALA A 26 -15.02 -4.03 7.63
N LEU A 27 -14.22 -4.72 6.82
CA LEU A 27 -14.31 -4.78 5.36
C LEU A 27 -14.31 -6.23 4.91
N ASP A 28 -15.00 -6.55 3.83
CA ASP A 28 -15.02 -7.89 3.27
C ASP A 28 -13.58 -8.30 2.84
N PRO A 29 -13.09 -9.50 3.24
CA PRO A 29 -11.82 -10.01 2.74
C PRO A 29 -11.91 -10.22 1.23
N TYR A 30 -10.86 -9.86 0.47
CA TYR A 30 -10.86 -10.11 -0.97
C TYR A 30 -10.93 -11.60 -1.28
N GLY A 31 -11.82 -12.00 -2.18
CA GLY A 31 -12.21 -13.39 -2.41
C GLY A 31 -13.49 -13.81 -1.69
N TYR A 32 -13.92 -13.06 -0.68
CA TYR A 32 -15.12 -13.35 0.12
C TYR A 32 -16.06 -12.14 0.19
N LEU A 33 -17.31 -12.39 0.57
CA LEU A 33 -18.29 -11.40 1.00
C LEU A 33 -18.81 -11.78 2.38
N ARG A 34 -19.26 -10.81 3.17
CA ARG A 34 -20.05 -11.13 4.37
C ARG A 34 -21.42 -11.65 3.93
N HIS A 35 -21.94 -12.65 4.65
CA HIS A 35 -23.27 -13.18 4.39
C HIS A 35 -24.33 -12.06 4.58
N PRO A 36 -25.32 -11.94 3.68
CA PRO A 36 -26.36 -10.90 3.80
C PRO A 36 -27.10 -10.93 5.14
N ASP A 37 -27.45 -12.12 5.60
CA ASP A 37 -28.20 -12.32 6.84
C ASP A 37 -27.33 -12.35 8.10
N ASP A 38 -26.03 -12.66 7.96
CA ASP A 38 -25.10 -12.76 9.08
C ASP A 38 -23.73 -12.16 8.74
N LYS A 39 -23.53 -10.92 9.18
CA LYS A 39 -22.26 -10.19 8.99
C LYS A 39 -21.03 -10.88 9.60
N HIS A 40 -21.23 -11.89 10.46
CA HIS A 40 -20.16 -12.67 11.08
C HIS A 40 -19.79 -13.93 10.29
N LYS A 41 -20.50 -14.24 9.20
CA LYS A 41 -20.19 -15.34 8.27
C LYS A 41 -19.66 -14.82 6.95
N LEU A 42 -18.81 -15.62 6.32
CA LEU A 42 -18.23 -15.33 5.01
C LEU A 42 -18.76 -16.32 3.97
N ILE A 43 -19.04 -15.80 2.78
CA ILE A 43 -19.38 -16.56 1.58
C ILE A 43 -18.38 -16.25 0.47
N ILE A 44 -18.19 -17.17 -0.46
CA ILE A 44 -17.27 -16.98 -1.58
C ILE A 44 -17.79 -15.85 -2.48
N ASN A 45 -16.88 -14.98 -2.90
CA ASN A 45 -17.15 -13.98 -3.93
C ASN A 45 -16.75 -14.56 -5.29
N GLU A 46 -17.72 -14.97 -6.09
CA GLU A 46 -17.51 -15.55 -7.43
C GLU A 46 -16.63 -14.67 -8.35
N GLU A 47 -16.67 -13.34 -8.20
CA GLU A 47 -15.88 -12.42 -9.02
C GLU A 47 -14.40 -12.39 -8.61
N THR A 48 -14.11 -12.43 -7.30
CA THR A 48 -12.74 -12.20 -6.79
C THR A 48 -12.06 -13.46 -6.29
N ALA A 49 -12.79 -14.52 -5.97
CA ALA A 49 -12.24 -15.80 -5.53
C ALA A 49 -11.37 -16.49 -6.60
N PRO A 50 -11.73 -16.49 -7.91
CA PRO A 50 -10.85 -17.03 -8.95
C PRO A 50 -9.48 -16.33 -9.01
N VAL A 51 -9.44 -15.02 -8.76
CA VAL A 51 -8.19 -14.25 -8.71
C VAL A 51 -7.31 -14.72 -7.54
N VAL A 52 -7.91 -14.97 -6.38
CA VAL A 52 -7.20 -15.51 -5.21
C VAL A 52 -6.65 -16.89 -5.53
N ARG A 53 -7.48 -17.80 -6.04
CA ARG A 53 -7.06 -19.17 -6.38
C ARG A 53 -5.88 -19.16 -7.36
N ARG A 54 -6.01 -18.39 -8.44
CA ARG A 54 -4.95 -18.19 -9.43
C ARG A 54 -3.67 -17.62 -8.81
N MET A 55 -3.77 -16.69 -7.87
CA MET A 55 -2.61 -16.13 -7.16
C MET A 55 -1.82 -17.22 -6.41
N PHE A 56 -2.53 -18.15 -5.75
CA PHE A 56 -1.91 -19.28 -5.06
C PHE A 56 -1.30 -20.28 -6.04
N GLU A 57 -2.01 -20.64 -7.11
CA GLU A 57 -1.51 -21.53 -8.18
C GLU A 57 -0.24 -20.98 -8.83
N MET A 58 -0.23 -19.69 -9.19
CA MET A 58 0.96 -19.03 -9.73
C MET A 58 2.14 -19.10 -8.75
N CYS A 59 1.88 -18.92 -7.45
CA CYS A 59 2.94 -19.01 -6.44
C CYS A 59 3.48 -20.44 -6.29
N ALA A 60 2.59 -21.44 -6.26
CA ALA A 60 2.93 -22.86 -6.20
C ALA A 60 3.73 -23.31 -7.44
N ALA A 61 3.37 -22.81 -8.63
CA ALA A 61 4.12 -22.98 -9.87
C ALA A 61 5.50 -22.27 -9.87
N GLY A 62 5.84 -21.55 -8.79
CA GLY A 62 7.12 -20.89 -8.66
C GLY A 62 7.16 -19.53 -9.37
N ILE A 63 6.05 -18.81 -9.51
CA ILE A 63 6.04 -17.40 -9.96
C ILE A 63 6.20 -16.48 -8.75
N GLY A 64 7.06 -15.46 -8.83
CA GLY A 64 7.37 -14.56 -7.72
C GLY A 64 6.22 -13.62 -7.38
N SER A 65 6.00 -13.29 -6.10
CA SER A 65 4.91 -12.38 -5.68
C SER A 65 4.91 -11.01 -6.38
N ARG A 66 6.09 -10.54 -6.82
CA ARG A 66 6.21 -9.34 -7.65
C ARG A 66 5.69 -9.57 -9.06
N SER A 67 6.13 -10.64 -9.71
CA SER A 67 5.67 -11.01 -11.05
C SER A 67 4.17 -11.27 -11.07
N ILE A 68 3.63 -11.91 -10.01
CA ILE A 68 2.18 -12.07 -9.82
C ILE A 68 1.49 -10.70 -9.76
N ALA A 69 1.98 -9.77 -8.91
CA ALA A 69 1.41 -8.43 -8.83
C ALA A 69 1.44 -7.70 -10.19
N THR A 70 2.55 -7.79 -10.93
CA THR A 70 2.69 -7.19 -12.25
C THR A 70 1.73 -7.81 -13.27
N ALA A 71 1.58 -9.14 -13.28
CA ALA A 71 0.63 -9.83 -14.17
C ALA A 71 -0.81 -9.36 -13.90
N LEU A 72 -1.24 -9.39 -12.63
CA LEU A 72 -2.58 -8.92 -12.24
C LEU A 72 -2.82 -7.45 -12.62
N ASN A 73 -1.81 -6.59 -12.47
CA ASN A 73 -1.92 -5.19 -12.87
C ASN A 73 -2.06 -5.03 -14.39
N ASN A 74 -1.25 -5.74 -15.17
CA ASN A 74 -1.25 -5.68 -16.63
C ASN A 74 -2.56 -6.19 -17.23
N GLU A 75 -3.17 -7.19 -16.61
CA GLU A 75 -4.47 -7.74 -17.02
C GLU A 75 -5.66 -6.87 -16.57
N GLY A 76 -5.41 -5.76 -15.89
CA GLY A 76 -6.48 -4.89 -15.45
C GLY A 76 -7.22 -5.39 -14.20
N ILE A 77 -6.72 -6.41 -13.50
CA ILE A 77 -7.39 -6.95 -12.31
C ILE A 77 -7.28 -5.95 -11.15
N LEU A 78 -8.42 -5.59 -10.56
CA LEU A 78 -8.49 -4.60 -9.49
C LEU A 78 -7.91 -5.14 -8.18
N SER A 79 -6.97 -4.40 -7.59
CA SER A 79 -6.47 -4.69 -6.24
C SER A 79 -7.60 -4.56 -5.21
N PRO A 80 -7.52 -5.18 -4.02
CA PRO A 80 -8.67 -5.22 -3.12
C PRO A 80 -9.21 -3.86 -2.68
N LYS A 81 -8.30 -2.91 -2.47
CA LYS A 81 -8.65 -1.52 -2.15
C LYS A 81 -9.33 -0.84 -3.35
N GLU A 82 -8.86 -1.11 -4.55
CA GLU A 82 -9.46 -0.56 -5.77
C GLU A 82 -10.81 -1.21 -6.09
N TYR A 83 -10.94 -2.52 -5.90
CA TYR A 83 -12.18 -3.27 -6.05
C TYR A 83 -13.26 -2.76 -5.08
N THR A 84 -12.90 -2.53 -3.81
CA THR A 84 -13.82 -1.94 -2.83
C THR A 84 -14.24 -0.53 -3.23
N ARG A 85 -13.34 0.25 -3.83
CA ARG A 85 -13.67 1.58 -4.35
C ARG A 85 -14.60 1.49 -5.56
N PHE A 86 -14.31 0.58 -6.48
CA PHE A 86 -15.08 0.34 -7.69
C PHE A 86 -16.52 -0.05 -7.35
N ARG A 87 -16.73 -0.99 -6.41
CA ARG A 87 -18.08 -1.37 -5.95
C ARG A 87 -18.88 -0.24 -5.32
N LYS A 88 -18.20 0.77 -4.75
CA LYS A 88 -18.82 1.94 -4.12
C LYS A 88 -18.92 3.15 -5.06
N HIS A 89 -18.37 3.03 -6.26
CA HIS A 89 -18.33 4.09 -7.23
C HIS A 89 -19.69 4.20 -7.93
N ASN A 90 -20.24 5.40 -7.94
CA ASN A 90 -21.44 5.70 -8.71
C ASN A 90 -21.03 6.67 -9.83
N PRO A 91 -21.08 6.26 -11.11
CA PRO A 91 -20.67 7.10 -12.24
C PRO A 91 -21.40 8.46 -12.30
N GLU A 92 -22.69 8.50 -11.94
CA GLU A 92 -23.50 9.73 -11.96
C GLU A 92 -23.03 10.74 -10.90
N ARG A 93 -22.55 10.24 -9.76
CA ARG A 93 -22.09 11.08 -8.64
C ARG A 93 -20.61 11.40 -8.70
N ASP A 94 -19.80 10.45 -9.14
CA ASP A 94 -18.35 10.43 -8.94
C ASP A 94 -17.56 10.61 -10.25
N GLY A 95 -18.22 10.69 -11.40
CA GLY A 95 -17.59 10.83 -12.72
C GLY A 95 -16.95 9.53 -13.21
N GLU A 96 -15.97 9.63 -14.11
CA GLU A 96 -15.27 8.45 -14.64
C GLU A 96 -14.41 7.76 -13.56
N PHE A 97 -14.38 6.43 -13.60
CA PHE A 97 -13.59 5.64 -12.65
C PHE A 97 -12.10 5.64 -13.01
N GLU A 98 -11.35 6.56 -12.42
CA GLU A 98 -9.88 6.56 -12.57
C GLU A 98 -9.21 5.59 -11.60
N ARG A 99 -8.43 4.62 -12.09
CA ARG A 99 -7.71 3.66 -11.23
C ARG A 99 -6.63 4.34 -10.38
N ARG A 100 -6.62 4.10 -9.06
CA ARG A 100 -5.63 4.71 -8.13
C ARG A 100 -4.79 3.72 -7.33
N HIS A 101 -5.25 2.49 -7.16
CA HIS A 101 -4.54 1.46 -6.39
C HIS A 101 -4.27 0.21 -7.22
N PHE A 102 -3.04 -0.28 -7.10
CA PHE A 102 -2.52 -1.39 -7.87
C PHE A 102 -2.06 -2.53 -6.94
N TRP A 103 -1.97 -3.72 -7.49
CA TRP A 103 -1.32 -4.84 -6.84
C TRP A 103 0.15 -4.50 -6.57
N THR A 104 0.60 -4.82 -5.37
CA THR A 104 1.99 -4.65 -4.95
C THR A 104 2.52 -5.97 -4.43
N ARG A 105 3.84 -6.19 -4.57
CA ARG A 105 4.52 -7.38 -4.04
C ARG A 105 4.15 -7.64 -2.57
N THR A 106 4.16 -6.61 -1.74
CA THR A 106 3.90 -6.70 -0.30
C THR A 106 2.47 -7.16 -0.03
N TYR A 107 1.51 -6.65 -0.79
CA TYR A 107 0.11 -7.04 -0.63
C TYR A 107 -0.17 -8.47 -1.12
N VAL A 108 0.41 -8.87 -2.25
CA VAL A 108 0.36 -10.28 -2.70
C VAL A 108 0.96 -11.21 -1.65
N GLN A 109 2.11 -10.86 -1.05
CA GLN A 109 2.70 -11.63 0.04
C GLN A 109 1.82 -11.67 1.29
N PHE A 110 1.08 -10.61 1.58
CA PHE A 110 0.13 -10.57 2.69
C PHE A 110 -1.03 -11.54 2.44
N MET A 111 -1.58 -11.57 1.23
CA MET A 111 -2.67 -12.49 0.87
C MET A 111 -2.23 -13.95 0.88
N LEU A 112 -1.08 -14.25 0.27
CA LEU A 112 -0.55 -15.63 0.23
C LEU A 112 -0.31 -16.21 1.63
N LYS A 113 -0.05 -15.38 2.64
CA LYS A 113 0.14 -15.83 4.05
C LYS A 113 -1.16 -15.91 4.85
N ASN A 114 -2.29 -15.51 4.28
CA ASN A 114 -3.52 -15.36 5.04
C ASN A 114 -4.31 -16.68 5.05
N GLU A 115 -4.40 -17.31 6.22
CA GLU A 115 -5.09 -18.60 6.39
C GLU A 115 -6.61 -18.53 6.23
N ILE A 116 -7.17 -17.31 6.08
CA ILE A 116 -8.58 -17.13 5.69
C ILE A 116 -8.91 -17.85 4.36
N TYR A 117 -7.92 -18.06 3.50
CA TYR A 117 -8.15 -18.70 2.21
C TYR A 117 -8.32 -20.22 2.31
N VAL A 118 -7.89 -20.83 3.42
CA VAL A 118 -8.08 -22.25 3.74
C VAL A 118 -9.21 -22.49 4.76
N GLY A 119 -10.16 -21.55 4.88
CA GLY A 119 -11.31 -21.68 5.78
C GLY A 119 -11.02 -21.37 7.26
N SER A 120 -9.80 -20.93 7.59
CA SER A 120 -9.40 -20.66 8.98
C SER A 120 -9.58 -19.18 9.36
N MET A 121 -10.27 -18.92 10.46
CA MET A 121 -10.44 -17.58 11.02
C MET A 121 -9.28 -17.23 11.96
N VAL A 122 -8.38 -16.37 11.49
CA VAL A 122 -7.24 -15.88 12.28
C VAL A 122 -7.50 -14.46 12.76
N GLN A 123 -7.69 -14.30 14.06
CA GLN A 123 -8.03 -13.03 14.70
C GLN A 123 -7.11 -12.73 15.89
N GLY A 124 -7.22 -11.51 16.44
CA GLY A 124 -6.40 -11.11 17.59
C GLY A 124 -4.93 -10.81 17.26
N ARG A 125 -4.60 -10.40 16.03
CA ARG A 125 -3.21 -10.10 15.64
C ARG A 125 -2.61 -8.85 16.32
N GLN A 126 -3.47 -7.97 16.82
CA GLN A 126 -3.08 -6.72 17.47
C GLN A 126 -4.08 -6.38 18.57
N TYR A 127 -3.63 -5.61 19.57
CA TYR A 127 -4.48 -5.09 20.63
C TYR A 127 -4.19 -3.61 20.90
N THR A 128 -5.16 -2.92 21.50
CA THR A 128 -4.98 -1.55 21.98
C THR A 128 -4.75 -1.61 23.49
N PRO A 129 -3.56 -1.24 24.00
CA PRO A 129 -3.23 -1.41 25.43
C PRO A 129 -4.19 -0.65 26.36
N SER A 130 -4.50 0.60 26.03
CA SER A 130 -5.34 1.48 26.84
C SER A 130 -6.44 2.12 26.00
N TYR A 131 -7.62 2.30 26.60
CA TYR A 131 -8.76 2.99 25.98
C TYR A 131 -8.46 4.45 25.61
N ARG A 132 -7.42 5.05 26.21
CA ARG A 132 -6.97 6.42 25.90
C ARG A 132 -5.97 6.48 24.75
N SER A 133 -5.41 5.35 24.34
CA SER A 133 -4.39 5.29 23.29
C SER A 133 -5.01 4.85 21.97
N LYS A 134 -4.59 5.48 20.87
CA LYS A 134 -4.89 5.01 19.51
C LYS A 134 -3.82 4.05 18.98
N LYS A 135 -2.74 3.83 19.73
CA LYS A 135 -1.65 2.92 19.34
C LYS A 135 -2.12 1.47 19.44
N ARG A 136 -1.91 0.71 18.38
CA ARG A 136 -2.09 -0.75 18.37
C ARG A 136 -0.75 -1.43 18.45
N GLU A 137 -0.67 -2.45 19.30
CA GLU A 137 0.53 -3.26 19.48
C GLU A 137 0.29 -4.67 18.94
N PRO A 138 1.29 -5.29 18.29
CA PRO A 138 1.16 -6.65 17.78
C PRO A 138 1.09 -7.65 18.92
N ILE A 139 0.28 -8.69 18.73
CA ILE A 139 0.25 -9.87 19.61
C ILE A 139 1.18 -10.93 18.99
N PRO A 140 2.00 -11.64 19.80
CA PRO A 140 2.78 -12.79 19.34
C PRO A 140 1.91 -13.80 18.59
N LYS A 141 2.48 -14.53 17.63
CA LYS A 141 1.69 -15.42 16.77
C LYS A 141 1.08 -16.59 17.53
N GLU A 142 1.73 -16.98 18.59
CA GLU A 142 1.40 -18.09 19.49
C GLU A 142 0.11 -17.80 20.26
N ASP A 143 -0.19 -16.51 20.47
CA ASP A 143 -1.38 -16.03 21.18
C ASP A 143 -2.51 -15.63 20.23
N TRP A 144 -2.37 -15.86 18.92
CA TRP A 144 -3.43 -15.57 17.95
C TRP A 144 -4.61 -16.52 18.15
N VAL A 145 -5.82 -15.98 18.00
CA VAL A 145 -7.04 -16.80 18.02
C VAL A 145 -7.22 -17.35 16.62
N VAL A 146 -6.93 -18.65 16.45
CA VAL A 146 -7.09 -19.38 15.20
C VAL A 146 -8.21 -20.40 15.37
N VAL A 147 -9.28 -20.25 14.60
CA VAL A 147 -10.41 -21.20 14.58
C VAL A 147 -10.51 -21.77 13.16
N PRO A 148 -10.23 -23.07 12.95
CA PRO A 148 -10.31 -23.70 11.64
C PRO A 148 -11.78 -23.90 11.19
N ASP A 149 -11.97 -24.16 9.90
CA ASP A 149 -13.22 -24.63 9.28
C ASP A 149 -14.48 -23.79 9.57
N MET A 150 -14.34 -22.46 9.52
CA MET A 150 -15.43 -21.53 9.81
C MET A 150 -16.20 -21.06 8.58
N HIS A 151 -15.62 -21.23 7.39
CA HIS A 151 -16.22 -20.85 6.10
C HIS A 151 -15.62 -21.68 4.97
N GLU A 152 -16.29 -21.69 3.82
CA GLU A 152 -15.86 -22.45 2.66
C GLU A 152 -14.48 -21.99 2.15
N PRO A 153 -13.49 -22.88 2.00
CA PRO A 153 -12.15 -22.51 1.56
C PRO A 153 -12.09 -22.19 0.05
N ILE A 154 -11.41 -21.10 -0.32
CA ILE A 154 -11.13 -20.77 -1.73
C ILE A 154 -9.99 -21.64 -2.28
N VAL A 155 -9.00 -21.96 -1.44
CA VAL A 155 -7.83 -22.77 -1.78
C VAL A 155 -7.74 -23.98 -0.85
N SER A 156 -7.30 -25.10 -1.40
CA SER A 156 -7.06 -26.31 -0.62
C SER A 156 -5.86 -26.11 0.32
N ARG A 157 -5.81 -26.91 1.38
CA ARG A 157 -4.70 -26.84 2.35
C ARG A 157 -3.36 -27.18 1.69
N GLU A 158 -3.35 -28.15 0.78
CA GLU A 158 -2.16 -28.57 0.04
C GLU A 158 -1.61 -27.43 -0.83
N LEU A 159 -2.49 -26.72 -1.54
CA LEU A 159 -2.09 -25.59 -2.39
C LEU A 159 -1.52 -24.44 -1.55
N PHE A 160 -2.13 -24.16 -0.39
CA PHE A 160 -1.65 -23.14 0.54
C PHE A 160 -0.26 -23.48 1.08
N ASP A 161 -0.05 -24.73 1.52
CA ASP A 161 1.20 -25.19 2.09
C ASP A 161 2.33 -25.20 1.04
N GLU A 162 2.05 -25.62 -0.19
CA GLU A 162 3.02 -25.53 -1.30
C GLU A 162 3.38 -24.07 -1.62
N ALA A 163 2.40 -23.16 -1.65
CA ALA A 163 2.67 -21.74 -1.82
C ALA A 163 3.56 -21.18 -0.68
N GLN A 164 3.33 -21.57 0.58
CA GLN A 164 4.18 -21.18 1.71
C GLN A 164 5.61 -21.70 1.54
N LYS A 165 5.78 -22.97 1.13
CA LYS A 165 7.08 -23.57 0.88
C LYS A 165 7.86 -22.81 -0.18
N ARG A 166 7.23 -22.49 -1.33
CA ARG A 166 7.82 -21.70 -2.41
C ARG A 166 8.20 -20.28 -1.96
N MET A 167 7.38 -19.65 -1.11
CA MET A 167 7.69 -18.35 -0.53
C MET A 167 8.88 -18.41 0.44
N GLY A 168 8.96 -19.45 1.27
CA GLY A 168 10.05 -19.69 2.21
C GLY A 168 11.40 -19.90 1.51
N ALA A 169 11.43 -20.75 0.49
CA ALA A 169 12.64 -21.06 -0.28
C ALA A 169 13.25 -19.83 -1.00
N ARG A 170 12.44 -18.80 -1.26
CA ARG A 170 12.86 -17.57 -1.94
C ARG A 170 13.43 -16.49 -1.02
N LYS A 171 13.42 -16.68 0.30
CA LYS A 171 14.07 -15.75 1.22
C LYS A 171 15.59 -15.80 0.99
N LYS A 172 16.10 -15.00 0.05
CA LYS A 172 17.53 -14.66 0.04
C LYS A 172 17.79 -13.77 1.25
N THR A 173 18.61 -14.28 2.16
CA THR A 173 19.14 -13.59 3.34
C THR A 173 20.16 -12.54 2.89
N ILE A 174 19.71 -11.49 2.20
CA ILE A 174 20.51 -10.27 2.08
C ILE A 174 20.09 -9.42 3.27
N LYS A 175 20.88 -9.49 4.35
CA LYS A 175 20.79 -8.49 5.42
C LYS A 175 20.93 -7.13 4.73
N ALA A 176 19.93 -6.27 4.85
CA ALA A 176 20.14 -4.87 4.52
C ALA A 176 21.34 -4.41 5.35
N LYS A 177 22.36 -3.82 4.72
CA LYS A 177 23.34 -3.08 5.51
C LYS A 177 22.56 -1.98 6.23
N ASP A 178 22.80 -1.81 7.53
CA ASP A 178 22.11 -0.82 8.36
C ASP A 178 22.43 0.63 7.96
N GLU A 179 23.37 0.83 7.05
CA GLU A 179 23.69 2.15 6.51
C GLU A 179 22.70 2.59 5.42
N PRO A 180 22.04 3.76 5.60
CA PRO A 180 21.24 4.35 4.54
C PRO A 180 22.13 4.72 3.34
N ASP A 181 21.56 4.65 2.15
CA ASP A 181 22.23 5.09 0.92
C ASP A 181 22.55 6.59 0.99
N LEU A 182 23.67 7.01 0.37
CA LEU A 182 24.14 8.40 0.36
C LEU A 182 23.05 9.42 -0.05
N PHE A 183 22.15 9.00 -0.93
CA PHE A 183 21.12 9.86 -1.51
C PHE A 183 19.70 9.53 -1.02
N ALA A 184 19.59 8.77 0.07
CA ALA A 184 18.32 8.47 0.70
C ALA A 184 17.57 9.77 1.07
N GLY A 185 16.36 9.94 0.53
CA GLY A 185 15.55 11.13 0.76
C GLY A 185 15.94 12.37 -0.05
N LEU A 186 16.97 12.29 -0.89
CA LEU A 186 17.44 13.39 -1.75
C LEU A 186 17.18 13.12 -3.23
N PHE A 187 17.21 11.86 -3.67
CA PHE A 187 17.06 11.51 -5.08
C PHE A 187 15.64 11.01 -5.42
N PHE A 188 14.95 11.75 -6.30
CA PHE A 188 13.57 11.49 -6.71
C PHE A 188 13.45 11.40 -8.24
N CYS A 189 12.52 10.58 -8.70
CA CYS A 189 12.17 10.49 -10.11
C CYS A 189 11.41 11.74 -10.54
N GLU A 190 11.88 12.44 -11.57
CA GLU A 190 11.23 13.65 -12.11
C GLU A 190 9.78 13.39 -12.53
N ALA A 191 9.53 12.31 -13.28
CA ALA A 191 8.20 12.05 -13.85
C ALA A 191 7.11 11.69 -12.83
N CYS A 192 7.45 11.00 -11.72
CA CYS A 192 6.45 10.51 -10.76
C CYS A 192 6.66 10.97 -9.32
N GLY A 193 7.68 11.80 -9.07
CA GLY A 193 8.04 12.33 -7.75
C GLY A 193 8.43 11.29 -6.70
N THR A 194 8.52 10.01 -7.05
CA THR A 194 8.82 8.93 -6.11
C THR A 194 10.32 8.77 -5.95
N SER A 195 10.79 8.46 -4.73
CA SER A 195 12.22 8.29 -4.44
C SER A 195 12.85 7.19 -5.31
N MET A 196 14.08 7.46 -5.77
CA MET A 196 14.92 6.54 -6.51
C MET A 196 15.58 5.56 -5.54
N LEU A 197 15.44 4.26 -5.80
CA LEU A 197 15.93 3.20 -4.92
C LEU A 197 17.24 2.61 -5.44
N PRO A 198 18.27 2.43 -4.58
CA PRO A 198 19.49 1.75 -4.97
C PRO A 198 19.23 0.25 -5.20
N LYS A 199 19.88 -0.30 -6.22
CA LYS A 199 19.78 -1.68 -6.66
C LYS A 199 21.13 -2.20 -7.11
N VAL A 200 21.25 -3.52 -7.08
CA VAL A 200 22.41 -4.25 -7.59
C VAL A 200 21.92 -5.14 -8.72
N SER A 201 22.55 -5.03 -9.88
CA SER A 201 22.26 -5.87 -11.03
C SER A 201 22.79 -7.29 -10.80
N GLN A 202 22.32 -8.25 -11.59
CA GLN A 202 22.90 -9.59 -11.62
C GLN A 202 24.37 -9.57 -12.05
N GLN A 203 24.73 -8.62 -12.93
CA GLN A 203 26.10 -8.32 -13.35
C GLN A 203 26.88 -7.48 -12.32
N LYS A 204 26.38 -7.38 -11.08
CA LYS A 204 27.03 -6.74 -9.92
C LYS A 204 27.32 -5.24 -10.03
N TYR A 205 26.77 -4.51 -11.00
CA TYR A 205 26.83 -3.04 -10.98
C TYR A 205 25.70 -2.45 -10.12
N PHE A 206 25.99 -1.30 -9.51
CA PHE A 206 25.03 -0.54 -8.71
C PHE A 206 24.28 0.46 -9.59
N TYR A 207 22.98 0.59 -9.38
CA TYR A 207 22.14 1.54 -10.11
C TYR A 207 21.00 2.04 -9.24
N TYR A 208 20.46 3.20 -9.58
CA TYR A 208 19.23 3.72 -9.01
C TYR A 208 18.06 3.45 -9.96
N ASN A 209 16.90 3.11 -9.41
CA ASN A 209 15.69 2.85 -10.18
C ASN A 209 14.48 3.53 -9.54
N CYS A 210 13.58 4.05 -10.36
CA CYS A 210 12.33 4.67 -9.89
C CYS A 210 11.53 3.73 -8.97
N GLY A 211 11.31 4.15 -7.72
CA GLY A 211 10.59 3.33 -6.73
C GLY A 211 9.17 2.97 -7.13
N ARG A 212 8.48 3.84 -7.88
CA ARG A 212 7.12 3.61 -8.39
C ARG A 212 7.10 2.53 -9.46
N SER A 213 7.95 2.69 -10.48
CA SER A 213 8.10 1.71 -11.56
C SER A 213 8.55 0.36 -11.00
N HIS A 214 9.46 0.37 -10.02
CA HIS A 214 9.85 -0.84 -9.31
C HIS A 214 8.67 -1.50 -8.57
N ALA A 215 7.85 -0.74 -7.84
CA ALA A 215 6.79 -1.32 -7.03
C ALA A 215 5.61 -1.88 -7.85
N ILE A 216 5.20 -1.17 -8.89
CA ILE A 216 3.94 -1.42 -9.63
C ILE A 216 4.19 -1.90 -11.07
N GLY A 217 5.31 -1.51 -11.67
CA GLY A 217 5.63 -1.77 -13.08
C GLY A 217 5.51 -0.51 -13.95
N GLN A 218 5.65 -0.70 -15.26
CA GLN A 218 5.66 0.39 -16.24
C GLN A 218 4.34 1.17 -16.31
N LEU A 219 3.22 0.54 -15.93
CA LEU A 219 1.91 1.18 -15.81
C LEU A 219 1.90 2.42 -14.90
N ALA A 220 2.78 2.46 -13.88
CA ALA A 220 2.77 3.56 -12.90
C ALA A 220 3.87 4.59 -13.12
N CYS A 221 4.93 4.24 -13.85
CA CYS A 221 6.00 5.13 -14.29
C CYS A 221 6.88 4.35 -15.28
N SER A 222 7.36 5.02 -16.33
CA SER A 222 8.42 4.51 -17.19
C SER A 222 9.63 4.05 -16.37
N SER A 223 10.36 3.06 -16.89
CA SER A 223 11.48 2.42 -16.19
C SER A 223 12.72 3.34 -16.15
N HIS A 224 12.63 4.47 -15.47
CA HIS A 224 13.76 5.37 -15.24
C HIS A 224 14.79 4.72 -14.33
N TYR A 225 16.03 4.63 -14.82
CA TYR A 225 17.17 4.15 -14.07
C TYR A 225 18.41 4.93 -14.45
N ILE A 226 19.37 5.01 -13.53
CA ILE A 226 20.68 5.61 -13.77
C ILE A 226 21.74 4.76 -13.09
N ASN A 227 22.89 4.57 -13.74
CA ASN A 227 24.04 3.90 -13.11
C ASN A 227 24.50 4.73 -11.89
N ARG A 228 24.81 4.04 -10.78
CA ARG A 228 25.20 4.71 -9.53
C ARG A 228 26.48 5.53 -9.72
N ASP A 229 27.48 4.97 -10.37
CA ASP A 229 28.80 5.59 -10.47
C ASP A 229 28.73 6.82 -11.37
N THR A 230 27.99 6.75 -12.47
CA THR A 230 27.69 7.91 -13.33
C THR A 230 26.97 9.02 -12.55
N PHE A 231 25.97 8.67 -11.74
CA PHE A 231 25.27 9.64 -10.90
C PHE A 231 26.18 10.24 -9.82
N HIS A 232 27.00 9.42 -9.16
CA HIS A 232 27.93 9.86 -8.11
C HIS A 232 28.98 10.81 -8.70
N GLN A 233 29.49 10.52 -9.89
CA GLN A 233 30.41 11.41 -10.62
C GLN A 233 29.77 12.75 -10.96
N ALA A 234 28.56 12.74 -11.53
CA ALA A 234 27.84 13.98 -11.87
C ALA A 234 27.61 14.87 -10.63
N VAL A 235 27.21 14.28 -9.51
CA VAL A 235 27.03 15.03 -8.25
C VAL A 235 28.38 15.56 -7.73
N LEU A 236 29.44 14.75 -7.79
CA LEU A 236 30.76 15.16 -7.31
C LEU A 236 31.35 16.30 -8.15
N GLU A 237 31.18 16.25 -9.47
CA GLU A 237 31.57 17.32 -10.38
C GLU A 237 30.79 18.61 -10.10
N ASP A 238 29.49 18.50 -9.82
CA ASP A 238 28.66 19.64 -9.43
C ASP A 238 29.15 20.29 -8.14
N ILE A 239 29.41 19.48 -7.10
CA ILE A 239 29.96 19.94 -5.82
C ILE A 239 31.31 20.63 -6.02
N ARG A 240 32.23 20.03 -6.79
CA ARG A 240 33.55 20.61 -7.07
C ARG A 240 33.45 21.93 -7.83
N ARG A 241 32.57 22.00 -8.83
CA ARG A 241 32.33 23.22 -9.60
C ARG A 241 31.80 24.35 -8.71
N ASN A 242 30.84 24.03 -7.83
CA ASN A 242 30.30 25.00 -6.88
C ASN A 242 31.38 25.42 -5.86
N ALA A 243 32.16 24.49 -5.32
CA ALA A 243 33.25 24.80 -4.40
C ALA A 243 34.29 25.74 -5.03
N LYS A 244 34.64 25.52 -6.30
CA LYS A 244 35.55 26.40 -7.05
C LYS A 244 34.96 27.81 -7.24
N LEU A 245 33.69 27.90 -7.63
CA LEU A 245 32.98 29.18 -7.75
C LEU A 245 33.00 29.96 -6.43
N PHE A 246 32.77 29.29 -5.29
CA PHE A 246 32.82 29.91 -3.98
C PHE A 246 34.22 30.35 -3.55
N SER A 247 35.27 29.63 -3.95
CA SER A 247 36.64 30.01 -3.64
C SER A 247 37.16 31.19 -4.47
N GLU A 248 36.66 31.35 -5.71
CA GLU A 248 37.11 32.40 -6.62
C GLU A 248 36.28 33.68 -6.49
N ASP A 249 34.96 33.56 -6.31
CA ASP A 249 34.03 34.70 -6.26
C ASP A 249 32.80 34.35 -5.41
N ALA A 250 32.92 34.60 -4.11
CA ALA A 250 31.90 34.25 -3.13
C ALA A 250 30.57 35.01 -3.35
N GLU A 251 30.61 36.26 -3.83
CA GLU A 251 29.41 37.06 -4.09
C GLU A 251 28.62 36.51 -5.28
N LYS A 252 29.31 36.24 -6.39
CA LYS A 252 28.67 35.67 -7.58
C LYS A 252 28.13 34.26 -7.33
N ALA A 253 28.85 33.47 -6.53
CA ALA A 253 28.38 32.15 -6.11
C ALA A 253 27.14 32.25 -5.21
N ALA A 254 27.11 33.18 -4.25
CA ALA A 254 25.96 33.42 -3.39
C ALA A 254 24.73 33.89 -4.18
N GLN A 255 24.92 34.80 -5.15
CA GLN A 255 23.86 35.31 -6.01
C GLN A 255 23.24 34.19 -6.85
N ARG A 256 24.07 33.33 -7.46
CA ARG A 256 23.58 32.17 -8.23
C ARG A 256 22.84 31.15 -7.37
N LEU A 257 23.30 30.91 -6.13
CA LEU A 257 22.59 30.03 -5.20
C LEU A 257 21.25 30.61 -4.77
N MET A 258 21.18 31.93 -4.57
CA MET A 258 19.95 32.64 -4.27
C MET A 258 18.95 32.57 -5.44
N GLU A 259 19.41 32.71 -6.68
CA GLU A 259 18.59 32.54 -7.89
C GLU A 259 18.02 31.12 -7.98
N LEU A 260 18.86 30.09 -7.84
CA LEU A 260 18.42 28.69 -7.86
C LEU A 260 17.40 28.40 -6.75
N LYS A 261 17.66 28.88 -5.54
CA LYS A 261 16.76 28.68 -4.39
C LYS A 261 15.43 29.40 -4.59
N CYS A 262 15.44 30.62 -5.14
CA CYS A 262 14.24 31.37 -5.48
C CYS A 262 13.43 30.66 -6.57
N ALA A 263 14.08 30.16 -7.63
CA ALA A 263 13.44 29.39 -8.69
C ALA A 263 12.79 28.10 -8.16
N ASP A 264 13.47 27.36 -7.28
CA ASP A 264 12.91 26.17 -6.64
C ASP A 264 11.74 26.50 -5.70
N GLN A 265 11.85 27.57 -4.90
CA GLN A 265 10.74 28.05 -4.08
C GLN A 265 9.54 28.45 -4.93
N GLN A 266 9.75 29.10 -6.09
CA GLN A 266 8.68 29.45 -7.02
C GLN A 266 8.01 28.19 -7.60
N LYS A 267 8.78 27.17 -8.01
CA LYS A 267 8.23 25.88 -8.47
C LYS A 267 7.44 25.16 -7.38
N GLN A 268 7.97 25.10 -6.16
CA GLN A 268 7.28 24.48 -5.01
C GLN A 268 5.99 25.24 -4.69
N THR A 269 6.05 26.57 -4.64
CA THR A 269 4.88 27.42 -4.39
C THR A 269 3.82 27.26 -5.47
N ALA A 270 4.22 27.19 -6.74
CA ALA A 270 3.30 26.96 -7.86
C ALA A 270 2.62 25.58 -7.74
N THR A 271 3.37 24.54 -7.39
CA THR A 271 2.84 23.18 -7.19
C THR A 271 1.87 23.16 -6.00
N MET A 272 2.26 23.71 -4.85
CA MET A 272 1.40 23.82 -3.66
C MET A 272 0.13 24.63 -3.95
N LYS A 273 0.20 25.70 -4.75
CA LYS A 273 -0.99 26.46 -5.18
C LYS A 273 -1.94 25.63 -6.03
N ARG A 274 -1.42 24.83 -6.97
CA ARG A 274 -2.25 23.90 -7.77
C ARG A 274 -2.90 22.83 -6.90
N ASP A 275 -2.14 22.24 -5.99
CA ASP A 275 -2.65 21.23 -5.05
C ASP A 275 -3.70 21.82 -4.11
N LEU A 276 -3.48 23.04 -3.60
CA LEU A 276 -4.45 23.78 -2.81
C LEU A 276 -5.74 24.06 -3.60
N ALA A 277 -5.62 24.47 -4.87
CA ALA A 277 -6.78 24.71 -5.73
C ALA A 277 -7.58 23.41 -5.98
N SER A 278 -6.89 22.31 -6.28
CA SER A 278 -7.49 20.97 -6.45
C SER A 278 -8.17 20.50 -5.16
N ALA A 279 -7.51 20.64 -4.01
CA ALA A 279 -8.06 20.29 -2.71
C ALA A 279 -9.27 21.15 -2.33
N LYS A 280 -9.21 22.48 -2.55
CA LYS A 280 -10.34 23.39 -2.31
C LYS A 280 -11.53 23.06 -3.20
N LYS A 281 -11.31 22.79 -4.49
CA LYS A 281 -12.36 22.34 -5.40
C LYS A 281 -13.01 21.05 -4.88
N ARG A 282 -12.20 20.08 -4.48
CA ARG A 282 -12.68 18.82 -3.89
C ARG A 282 -13.45 19.04 -2.60
N LEU A 283 -13.05 20.00 -1.77
CA LEU A 283 -13.72 20.33 -0.51
C LEU A 283 -15.08 20.99 -0.78
N ALA A 284 -15.15 21.91 -1.73
CA ALA A 284 -16.41 22.51 -2.19
C ALA A 284 -17.36 21.47 -2.80
N ASP A 285 -16.83 20.54 -3.61
CA ASP A 285 -17.61 19.43 -4.18
C ASP A 285 -18.17 18.51 -3.08
N LEU A 286 -17.37 18.25 -2.03
CA LEU A 286 -17.80 17.45 -0.87
C LEU A 286 -18.84 18.19 -0.03
N ASP A 287 -18.69 19.49 0.21
CA ASP A 287 -19.65 20.30 0.95
C ASP A 287 -21.00 20.39 0.22
N MET A 288 -20.97 20.55 -1.11
CA MET A 288 -22.19 20.53 -1.93
C MET A 288 -22.87 19.16 -1.86
N LYS A 289 -22.10 18.06 -1.97
CA LYS A 289 -22.62 16.70 -1.80
C LYS A 289 -23.21 16.51 -0.40
N LEU A 290 -22.56 17.01 0.65
CA LEU A 290 -23.04 16.89 2.03
C LEU A 290 -24.36 17.63 2.24
N LYS A 291 -24.49 18.86 1.74
CA LYS A 291 -25.75 19.63 1.77
C LYS A 291 -26.88 18.89 1.08
N ARG A 292 -26.62 18.38 -0.13
CA ARG A 292 -27.60 17.61 -0.90
C ARG A 292 -28.02 16.32 -0.18
N THR A 293 -27.05 15.60 0.41
CA THR A 293 -27.37 14.39 1.19
C THR A 293 -28.23 14.71 2.43
N TYR A 294 -27.99 15.85 3.06
CA TYR A 294 -28.79 16.32 4.19
C TYR A 294 -30.22 16.71 3.75
N GLU A 295 -30.37 17.39 2.61
CA GLU A 295 -31.66 17.72 2.00
C GLU A 295 -32.44 16.46 1.56
N ASP A 296 -31.76 15.47 0.97
CA ASP A 296 -32.35 14.20 0.57
C ASP A 296 -32.81 13.38 1.80
N ASN A 297 -32.06 13.41 2.91
CA ASN A 297 -32.43 12.79 4.19
C ASN A 297 -33.62 13.50 4.85
N MET A 298 -33.65 14.84 4.84
CA MET A 298 -34.77 15.63 5.36
C MET A 298 -36.05 15.47 4.53
N SER A 299 -35.94 15.18 3.24
CA SER A 299 -37.08 14.94 2.34
C SER A 299 -37.54 13.48 2.27
N GLY A 300 -36.94 12.59 3.08
CA GLY A 300 -37.33 11.17 3.18
C GLY A 300 -36.99 10.34 1.93
N LYS A 301 -36.07 10.82 1.08
CA LYS A 301 -35.62 10.13 -0.14
C LYS A 301 -34.41 9.20 0.09
N LEU A 302 -33.95 9.10 1.34
CA LEU A 302 -32.84 8.27 1.81
C LEU A 302 -33.31 7.24 2.83
#